data_AF-A0A552R3X8-F1
#
_entry.id   AF-A0A552R3X8-F1
#
_cell.length_a   1.000
_cell.length_b   1.000
_cell.length_c   1.000
_cell.angle_alpha   90.00
_cell.angle_beta   90.00
_cell.angle_gamma   90.00
#
_symmetry.space_group_name_H-M   'P 1'
#
loop_
_entity.id
_entity.type
_entity.pdbx_description
1 polymer ?
#
loop_
_entity_poly.entity_id
_entity_poly.type
_entity_poly.pdbx_seq_one_letter_code
_entity_poly.pdbx_strand_id
1 'polypeptide(L)' 'MDMQTYGDGRRAADDAANALRAALAGLGLPERVWANVRPMVTNSGKPYVHLGMMRADAVAGIAEAIGRPARQS' A
#
# COMPACT_ATOMS: atom_id res chain seq x y z
N MET A 1 9.67 -20.11 -12.14
CA MET A 1 8.43 -19.33 -12.14
C MET A 1 8.15 -18.91 -13.56
N ASP A 2 6.93 -19.11 -14.05
CA ASP A 2 6.56 -18.64 -15.38
C ASP A 2 6.58 -17.10 -15.43
N MET A 3 7.08 -16.53 -16.53
CA MET A 3 7.14 -15.08 -16.72
C MET A 3 5.75 -14.43 -16.66
N GLN A 4 4.69 -15.16 -17.04
CA GLN A 4 3.31 -14.68 -16.93
C GLN A 4 2.86 -14.60 -15.46
N THR A 5 3.15 -15.60 -14.63
CA THR A 5 2.76 -15.58 -13.20
C THR A 5 3.53 -14.50 -12.43
N TYR A 6 4.81 -14.27 -12.78
CA TYR A 6 5.57 -13.17 -12.20
C TYR A 6 5.02 -11.81 -12.66
N GLY A 7 4.64 -11.67 -13.93
CA GLY A 7 4.03 -10.45 -14.47
C GLY A 7 2.67 -10.12 -13.85
N ASP A 8 1.80 -11.12 -13.70
CA ASP A 8 0.49 -10.96 -13.07
C ASP A 8 0.61 -10.60 -11.58
N GLY A 9 1.49 -11.31 -10.85
CA GLY A 9 1.81 -10.98 -9.46
C GLY A 9 2.43 -9.58 -9.30
N ARG A 10 3.27 -9.14 -10.25
CA ARG A 10 3.83 -7.78 -10.26
C ARG A 10 2.74 -6.74 -10.48
N ARG A 11 1.81 -6.98 -11.40
CA ARG A 11 0.69 -6.09 -11.69
C ARG A 11 -0.27 -5.98 -10.50
N ALA A 12 -0.61 -7.10 -9.86
CA ALA A 12 -1.44 -7.09 -8.66
C ALA A 12 -0.79 -6.34 -7.49
N ALA A 13 0.52 -6.51 -7.30
CA ALA A 13 1.26 -5.75 -6.29
C ALA A 13 1.29 -4.24 -6.61
N ASP A 14 1.45 -3.87 -7.88
CA ASP A 14 1.48 -2.47 -8.33
C ASP A 14 0.13 -1.79 -8.14
N ASP A 15 -0.96 -2.46 -8.53
CA ASP A 15 -2.32 -1.99 -8.34
C ASP A 15 -2.64 -1.76 -6.85
N ALA A 16 -2.33 -2.75 -6.00
CA ALA A 16 -2.50 -2.63 -4.55
C ALA A 16 -1.64 -1.50 -3.94
N ALA A 17 -0.40 -1.32 -4.42
CA ALA A 17 0.45 -0.24 -3.97
C ALA A 17 -0.10 1.14 -4.38
N ASN A 18 -0.62 1.28 -5.60
CA ASN A 18 -1.20 2.53 -6.10
C ASN A 18 -2.53 2.86 -5.41
N ALA A 19 -3.40 1.88 -5.18
CA ALA A 19 -4.63 2.05 -4.41
C ALA A 19 -4.31 2.56 -2.99
N LEU A 20 -3.29 2.00 -2.35
CA LEU A 20 -2.86 2.46 -1.04
C LEU A 20 -2.25 3.86 -1.07
N ARG A 21 -1.39 4.20 -2.04
CA ARG A 21 -0.88 5.58 -2.21
C ARG A 21 -2.02 6.57 -2.37
N ALA A 22 -3.03 6.25 -3.18
CA ALA A 22 -4.19 7.10 -3.40
C ALA A 22 -5.01 7.30 -2.11
N ALA A 23 -5.23 6.24 -1.33
CA ALA A 23 -5.91 6.34 -0.03
C ALA A 23 -5.12 7.20 0.96
N LEU A 24 -3.79 7.04 1.02
CA LEU A 24 -2.91 7.82 1.90
C LEU A 24 -2.84 9.30 1.47
N ALA A 25 -2.82 9.56 0.17
CA ALA A 25 -2.89 10.91 -0.38
C ALA A 25 -4.24 11.58 -0.06
N GLY A 26 -5.35 10.85 -0.18
CA GLY A 26 -6.68 11.31 0.23
C GLY A 26 -6.80 11.63 1.72
N LEU A 27 -5.96 11.00 2.54
CA LEU A 27 -5.85 11.28 3.98
C LEU A 27 -5.04 12.54 4.32
N GLY A 28 -4.46 13.21 3.32
CA GLY A 28 -3.61 14.39 3.52
C GLY A 28 -2.20 14.05 4.03
N LEU A 29 -1.76 12.80 3.91
CA LEU A 29 -0.43 12.40 4.35
C LEU A 29 0.64 12.89 3.34
N PRO A 30 1.79 13.37 3.83
CA PRO A 30 2.84 13.91 2.97
C PRO A 30 3.40 12.83 2.05
N GLU A 31 3.71 13.21 0.81
CA GLU A 31 4.12 12.28 -0.26
C GLU A 31 5.32 11.40 0.13
N ARG A 32 6.22 11.94 0.96
CA ARG A 32 7.38 11.21 1.50
C ARG A 32 6.99 9.95 2.30
N VAL A 33 5.80 9.91 2.89
CA VAL A 33 5.31 8.78 3.68
C VAL A 33 4.88 7.63 2.77
N TRP A 34 4.15 7.92 1.69
CA TRP A 34 3.69 6.89 0.76
C TRP A 34 4.62 6.65 -0.44
N ALA A 35 5.63 7.50 -0.67
CA ALA A 35 6.67 7.28 -1.69
C ALA A 35 7.52 6.03 -1.40
N ASN A 36 7.59 5.62 -0.13
CA ASN A 36 8.27 4.38 0.29
C ASN A 36 7.42 3.13 0.09
N VAL A 37 6.12 3.29 -0.18
CA VAL A 37 5.27 2.16 -0.59
C VAL A 37 5.79 1.66 -1.93
N ARG A 38 6.13 0.38 -2.03
CA ARG A 38 6.61 -0.22 -3.27
C ARG A 38 6.02 -1.61 -3.46
N PRO A 39 5.57 -1.95 -4.67
CA PRO A 39 5.17 -3.31 -4.99
C PRO A 39 6.37 -4.24 -4.91
N MET A 40 6.19 -5.37 -4.25
CA MET A 40 7.21 -6.40 -4.11
C MET A 40 6.60 -7.76 -4.46
N VAL A 41 7.28 -8.51 -5.31
CA VAL A 41 6.92 -9.89 -5.61
C VAL A 41 8.01 -10.75 -5.02
N THR A 42 7.64 -11.70 -4.17
CA THR A 42 8.62 -12.64 -3.60
C THR A 42 9.16 -13.57 -4.67
N ASN A 43 10.29 -14.25 -4.40
CA ASN A 43 10.80 -15.29 -5.30
C ASN A 43 9.84 -16.49 -5.46
N SER A 44 8.87 -16.63 -4.56
CA SER A 44 7.74 -17.57 -4.66
C SER A 44 6.55 -17.00 -5.47
N GLY A 45 6.68 -15.78 -5.98
CA GLY A 45 5.70 -15.07 -6.80
C GLY A 45 4.44 -14.59 -6.12
N LYS A 46 4.44 -14.59 -4.79
CA LYS A 46 3.36 -13.99 -4.03
C LYS A 46 3.47 -12.47 -4.10
N PRO A 47 2.39 -11.75 -4.45
CA PRO A 47 2.35 -10.30 -4.48
C PRO A 47 2.27 -9.74 -3.06
N TYR A 48 3.13 -8.76 -2.76
CA TYR A 48 3.16 -8.03 -1.50
C TYR A 48 3.33 -6.54 -1.76
N VAL A 49 2.90 -5.73 -0.79
CA VAL A 49 3.15 -4.29 -0.78
C VAL A 49 4.09 -3.99 0.36
N HIS A 50 5.29 -3.52 0.03
CA HIS A 50 6.27 -3.07 1.01
C HIS A 50 5.96 -1.62 1.38
N LEU A 51 5.58 -1.37 2.63
CA LEU A 51 5.18 -0.03 3.10
C LEU A 51 6.37 0.85 3.50
N GLY A 52 7.54 0.24 3.76
CA GLY A 52 8.71 0.91 4.27
C GLY A 52 8.54 1.40 5.71
N MET A 53 9.46 2.26 6.16
CA MET A 53 9.36 2.91 7.46
C MET A 53 8.50 4.17 7.35
N MET A 54 7.39 4.18 8.08
CA MET A 54 6.49 5.32 8.20
C MET A 54 6.72 6.02 9.54
N ARG A 55 6.55 7.35 9.60
CA ARG A 55 6.64 8.08 10.87
C ARG A 55 5.47 7.68 11.78
N ALA A 56 5.72 7.55 13.08
CA ALA A 56 4.70 7.16 14.06
C ALA A 56 3.44 8.04 14.01
N ASP A 57 3.61 9.35 13.84
CA ASP A 57 2.52 10.31 13.68
C ASP A 57 1.66 10.04 12.44
N ALA A 58 2.29 9.70 11.31
CA ALA A 58 1.57 9.32 10.09
C ALA A 58 0.82 7.99 10.28
N VAL A 59 1.43 7.02 10.97
CA VAL A 59 0.77 5.74 11.28
C VAL A 59 -0.43 5.94 12.21
N ALA A 60 -0.34 6.84 13.19
CA ALA A 60 -1.46 7.20 14.05
C ALA A 60 -2.61 7.82 13.23
N GLY A 61 -2.32 8.77 12.33
CA GLY A 61 -3.33 9.34 11.43
C GLY A 61 -4.02 8.29 10.55
N ILE A 62 -3.25 7.33 10.02
CA ILE A 62 -3.79 6.19 9.26
C ILE A 62 -4.66 5.30 10.13
N ALA A 63 -4.20 4.96 11.34
CA ALA A 63 -4.93 4.11 12.26
C ALA A 63 -6.26 4.74 12.69
N GLU A 64 -6.28 6.05 12.92
CA GLU A 64 -7.51 6.81 13.19
C GLU A 64 -8.47 6.77 11.99
N ALA A 65 -7.95 6.89 10.77
CA ALA A 65 -8.76 6.84 9.57
C ALA A 65 -9.35 5.44 9.29
N ILE A 66 -8.59 4.38 9.54
CA ILE A 66 -9.05 2.98 9.42
C ILE A 66 -10.01 2.63 10.57
N GLY A 67 -9.69 3.08 11.78
CA GLY A 67 -10.43 2.82 13.01
C GLY A 67 -11.73 3.60 13.13
N ARG A 68 -11.92 4.65 12.31
CA ARG A 68 -13.23 5.29 12.16
C ARG A 68 -14.17 4.28 11.50
N PRO A 69 -15.17 3.73 12.21
CA PRO A 69 -16.14 2.84 11.58
C PRO A 69 -16.75 3.61 10.41
N ALA A 70 -16.77 2.99 9.23
CA ALA A 70 -17.56 3.49 8.11
C ALA A 70 -18.96 3.75 8.67
N ARG A 71 -19.33 5.02 8.80
CA ARG A 71 -20.66 5.41 9.26
C ARG A 71 -21.62 4.99 8.16
N GLN A 72 -22.07 3.74 8.23
CA GLN A 72 -23.17 3.23 7.45
C GLN A 72 -24.38 4.08 7.83
N SER A 73 -24.80 4.92 6.88
CA SER A 73 -26.06 5.66 6.94
C SER A 73 -27.07 4.92 6.07
#